data_AF-A0A6P7XK25-F1
#
_entry.id   AF-A0A6P7XK25-F1
#
_cell.length_a   1.000
_cell.length_b   1.000
_cell.length_c   1.000
_cell.angle_alpha   90.00
_cell.angle_beta   90.00
_cell.angle_gamma   90.00
#
_symmetry.space_group_name_H-M   'P 1'
#
loop_
_entity.id
_entity.type
_entity.pdbx_description
1 polymer ?
#
loop_
_entity_poly.entity_id
_entity_poly.type
_entity_poly.pdbx_seq_one_letter_code
_entity_poly.pdbx_strand_id
1 'polypeptide(L)'
;MAAANPAESLRDEASCSICLDYFTDPVTTDCGHNFCCSCITQSWEGRDTDFPCPQCRAMSPQRNLRPNRQLANMIEMVKKLSQTSVRPKEENLCEEHEEKLKLFCEEDQRAICVVCDRSRDHRSHTVIPIEEAVQEYKEKLKMHLEPLKKDLEDLLKFTSTEEKKFEELRVNLFCSSELEYMN
;
A
#
# COMPACT_ATOMS: atom_id res chain seq x y z
N MET A 1 -21.32 14.65 11.17
CA MET A 1 -19.99 14.85 10.57
C MET A 1 -18.97 14.53 11.64
N ALA A 2 -18.30 13.39 11.57
CA ALA A 2 -17.25 13.05 12.53
C ALA A 2 -16.13 14.09 12.43
N ALA A 3 -15.68 14.64 13.55
CA ALA A 3 -14.53 15.53 13.56
C ALA A 3 -13.31 14.71 13.12
N ALA A 4 -12.65 15.13 12.04
CA ALA A 4 -11.42 14.48 11.57
C ALA A 4 -10.42 14.44 12.73
N ASN A 5 -9.85 13.27 12.98
CA ASN A 5 -8.82 13.12 14.00
C ASN A 5 -7.63 14.02 13.61
N PRO A 6 -7.20 14.98 14.45
CA PRO A 6 -6.10 15.88 14.10
C PRO A 6 -4.80 15.15 13.73
N ALA A 7 -4.60 13.93 14.23
CA ALA A 7 -3.46 13.09 13.88
C ALA A 7 -3.54 12.49 12.46
N GLU A 8 -4.75 12.23 11.95
CA GLU A 8 -4.96 11.76 10.58
C GLU A 8 -4.74 12.90 9.59
N SER A 9 -5.31 14.07 9.85
CA SER A 9 -5.08 15.27 9.02
C SER A 9 -3.60 15.67 8.99
N LEU A 10 -2.85 15.47 10.07
CA LEU A 10 -1.41 15.76 10.09
C LEU A 10 -0.59 14.72 9.29
N ARG A 11 -1.04 13.46 9.24
CA ARG A 11 -0.41 12.40 8.44
C ARG A 11 -0.59 12.67 6.95
N ASP A 12 -1.81 12.98 6.53
CA ASP A 12 -2.12 13.27 5.13
C ASP A 12 -1.24 14.41 4.60
N GLU A 13 -1.05 15.44 5.43
CA GLU A 13 -0.27 16.63 5.09
C GLU A 13 1.25 16.37 5.03
N ALA A 14 1.69 15.30 5.69
CA ALA A 14 3.07 14.82 5.68
C ALA A 14 3.32 13.74 4.61
N SER A 15 2.33 13.45 3.76
CA SER A 15 2.36 12.35 2.79
C SER A 15 2.49 12.82 1.34
N CYS A 16 3.22 12.04 0.56
CA CYS A 16 3.42 12.24 -0.87
C CYS A 16 2.20 11.80 -1.65
N SER A 17 1.64 12.67 -2.49
CA SER A 17 0.44 12.37 -3.29
C SER A 17 0.67 11.34 -4.41
N ILE A 18 1.91 10.91 -4.65
CA ILE A 18 2.25 9.90 -5.68
C ILE A 18 2.33 8.51 -5.06
N CYS A 19 3.15 8.33 -4.01
CA CYS A 19 3.31 7.02 -3.36
C CYS A 19 2.35 6.80 -2.19
N LEU A 20 1.61 7.84 -1.77
CA LEU A 20 0.64 7.82 -0.66
C LEU A 20 1.27 7.40 0.67
N ASP A 21 2.55 7.69 0.85
CA ASP A 21 3.32 7.45 2.07
C ASP A 21 4.05 8.74 2.47
N TYR A 22 4.59 8.79 3.69
CA TYR A 22 5.41 9.90 4.17
C TYR A 22 6.51 10.28 3.17
N PHE A 23 6.76 11.57 3.01
CA PHE A 23 7.82 11.96 2.07
C PHE A 23 9.18 11.40 2.49
N THR A 24 9.86 10.80 1.52
CA THR A 24 11.27 10.39 1.61
C THR A 24 12.08 11.31 0.73
N ASP A 25 13.10 11.96 1.30
CA ASP A 25 13.89 13.01 0.65
C ASP A 25 13.01 14.04 -0.08
N PRO A 26 12.14 14.77 0.66
CA PRO A 26 11.18 15.68 0.04
C PRO A 26 11.86 16.78 -0.77
N VAL A 27 11.32 17.02 -1.96
CA VAL A 27 11.69 18.13 -2.85
C VAL A 27 10.47 18.99 -3.15
N THR A 28 10.70 20.30 -3.26
CA THR A 28 9.68 21.29 -3.62
C THR A 28 9.84 21.67 -5.09
N THR A 29 8.74 21.66 -5.83
CA THR A 29 8.65 22.13 -7.23
C THR A 29 8.48 23.65 -7.29
N ASP A 30 8.64 24.24 -8.48
CA ASP A 30 8.47 25.69 -8.67
C ASP A 30 7.05 26.21 -8.32
N CYS A 31 6.04 25.35 -8.43
CA CYS A 31 4.67 25.69 -8.03
C CYS A 31 4.41 25.49 -6.53
N GLY A 32 5.42 25.12 -5.73
CA GLY A 32 5.35 24.99 -4.28
C GLY A 32 4.85 23.65 -3.75
N HIS A 33 4.50 22.70 -4.63
CA HIS A 33 4.10 21.35 -4.22
C HIS A 33 5.32 20.50 -3.85
N ASN A 34 5.11 19.54 -2.95
CA ASN A 34 6.17 18.68 -2.42
C ASN A 34 5.95 17.24 -2.84
N PHE A 35 7.04 16.52 -3.12
CA PHE A 35 7.04 15.11 -3.50
C PHE A 35 8.30 14.43 -2.99
N CYS A 36 8.30 13.10 -2.89
CA CYS A 36 9.55 12.36 -2.74
C CYS A 36 10.43 12.59 -3.98
N CYS A 37 11.74 12.73 -3.80
CA CYS A 37 12.67 12.94 -4.91
C CYS A 37 12.53 11.87 -6.00
N SER A 38 12.45 10.59 -5.61
CA SER A 38 12.25 9.46 -6.52
C SER A 38 10.91 9.55 -7.27
N CYS A 39 9.81 9.82 -6.55
CA CYS A 39 8.47 9.86 -7.13
C CYS A 39 8.33 10.93 -8.21
N ILE A 40 8.80 12.16 -7.96
CA ILE A 40 8.70 13.23 -8.95
C ILE A 40 9.66 13.01 -10.13
N THR A 41 10.84 12.47 -9.87
CA THR A 41 11.81 12.16 -10.94
C THR A 41 11.26 11.10 -11.88
N GLN A 42 10.63 10.05 -11.33
CA GLN A 42 9.95 9.01 -12.11
C GLN A 42 8.72 9.56 -12.86
N SER A 43 7.95 10.46 -12.23
CA SER A 43 6.81 11.11 -12.91
C SER A 43 7.22 11.94 -14.14
N TRP A 44 8.48 12.37 -14.21
CA TRP A 44 9.04 13.12 -15.34
C TRP A 44 9.94 12.27 -16.23
N GLU A 45 9.98 10.96 -16.05
CA GLU A 45 10.81 10.07 -16.87
C GLU A 45 10.41 10.17 -18.35
N GLY A 46 11.42 10.18 -19.24
CA GLY A 46 11.21 10.30 -20.69
C GLY A 46 10.79 11.69 -21.21
N ARG A 47 10.82 12.74 -20.37
CA ARG A 47 10.52 14.12 -20.78
C ARG A 47 11.77 15.00 -20.80
N ASP A 48 11.97 15.71 -21.90
CA ASP A 48 13.08 16.67 -22.03
C ASP A 48 12.64 18.13 -21.81
N THR A 49 11.36 18.43 -22.04
CA THR A 49 10.72 19.73 -21.79
C THR A 49 9.35 19.54 -21.16
N ASP A 50 8.79 20.62 -20.59
CA ASP A 50 7.46 20.68 -20.00
C ASP A 50 7.24 19.65 -18.88
N PHE A 51 7.58 20.07 -17.65
CA PHE A 51 7.49 19.26 -16.45
C PHE A 51 6.21 19.60 -15.67
N PRO A 52 5.07 18.91 -15.90
CA PRO A 52 3.85 19.20 -15.18
C PRO A 52 3.96 18.74 -13.73
N CYS A 53 3.47 19.57 -12.82
CA CYS A 53 3.24 19.16 -11.44
C CYS A 53 2.12 18.09 -11.39
N PRO A 54 2.35 16.91 -10.76
CA PRO A 54 1.31 15.88 -10.63
C PRO A 54 0.05 16.33 -9.88
N GLN A 55 0.16 17.35 -9.01
CA GLN A 55 -0.94 17.83 -8.18
C GLN A 55 -1.76 18.94 -8.85
N CYS A 56 -1.11 20.02 -9.32
CA CYS A 56 -1.80 21.18 -9.87
C CYS A 56 -1.66 21.36 -11.39
N ARG A 57 -0.86 20.51 -12.05
CA ARG A 57 -0.58 20.55 -13.50
C ARG A 57 0.12 21.82 -13.99
N ALA A 58 0.58 22.69 -13.08
CA ALA A 58 1.43 23.82 -13.44
C ALA A 58 2.70 23.30 -14.13
N MET A 59 3.03 23.90 -15.28
CA MET A 59 4.19 23.53 -16.07
C MET A 59 5.43 24.23 -15.55
N SER A 60 6.51 23.49 -15.30
CA SER A 60 7.83 24.07 -15.12
C SER A 60 8.67 23.91 -16.39
N PRO A 61 9.40 24.96 -16.82
CA PRO A 61 10.30 24.89 -17.97
C PRO A 61 11.56 24.06 -17.69
N GLN A 62 11.88 23.78 -16.42
CA GLN A 62 13.10 23.09 -16.00
C GLN A 62 12.83 22.10 -14.87
N ARG A 63 13.72 21.12 -14.68
CA ARG A 63 13.66 20.16 -13.55
C ARG A 63 14.18 20.78 -12.24
N ASN A 64 13.67 21.95 -11.88
CA ASN A 64 14.10 22.64 -10.67
C ASN A 64 13.43 22.00 -9.44
N LEU A 65 14.11 21.00 -8.87
CA LEU A 65 13.71 20.35 -7.63
C LEU A 65 14.58 20.87 -6.49
N ARG A 66 13.97 21.53 -5.51
CA ARG A 66 14.67 22.09 -4.36
C ARG A 66 14.51 21.14 -3.17
N PRO A 67 15.60 20.55 -2.62
CA PRO A 67 15.51 19.74 -1.41
C PRO A 67 14.92 20.53 -0.25
N ASN A 68 13.92 19.96 0.42
CA ASN A 68 13.22 20.62 1.52
C ASN A 68 13.58 19.98 2.86
N ARG A 69 14.72 20.39 3.42
CA ARG A 69 15.21 19.89 4.72
C ARG A 69 14.26 20.21 5.89
N GLN A 70 13.56 21.34 5.83
CA GLN A 70 12.60 21.70 6.87
C GLN A 70 11.41 20.74 6.86
N LEU A 71 10.86 20.42 5.69
CA LEU A 71 9.82 19.42 5.55
C LEU A 71 10.29 18.03 5.98
N ALA A 72 11.51 17.62 5.61
CA ALA A 72 12.10 16.37 6.10
C ALA A 72 12.13 16.31 7.64
N ASN A 73 12.60 17.38 8.29
CA ASN A 73 12.60 17.48 9.76
C ASN A 73 11.18 17.43 10.35
N MET A 74 10.22 18.12 9.72
CA MET A 74 8.81 18.09 10.14
C MET A 74 8.21 16.70 10.03
N ILE A 75 8.47 15.97 8.95
CA ILE A 75 8.00 14.59 8.78
C ILE A 75 8.57 13.69 9.87
N GLU A 76 9.84 13.84 10.23
CA GLU A 76 10.43 13.09 11.34
C GLU A 76 9.78 13.44 12.68
N MET A 77 9.41 14.71 12.90
CA MET A 77 8.62 15.12 14.05
C MET A 77 7.19 14.57 14.00
N VAL A 78 6.53 14.53 12.84
CA VAL A 78 5.19 13.96 12.67
C VAL A 78 5.21 12.44 12.90
N LYS A 79 6.21 11.74 12.37
CA LYS A 79 6.43 10.32 12.65
C LYS A 79 6.61 10.11 14.16
N LYS A 80 7.47 10.89 14.80
CA LYS A 80 7.63 10.85 16.26
C LYS A 80 6.35 11.20 17.00
N LEU A 81 5.59 12.20 16.56
CA LEU A 81 4.31 12.59 17.15
C LEU A 81 3.26 11.50 16.98
N SER A 82 3.23 10.79 15.86
CA SER A 82 2.41 9.59 15.68
C SER A 82 2.89 8.41 16.54
N GLN A 83 4.18 8.41 16.91
CA GLN A 83 4.83 7.47 17.83
C GLN A 83 4.84 7.96 19.30
N THR A 84 4.46 9.20 19.62
CA THR A 84 4.34 9.75 21.00
C THR A 84 2.89 10.13 21.33
N SER A 85 2.01 10.22 20.33
CA SER A 85 0.59 9.88 20.44
C SER A 85 0.38 8.37 20.61
N VAL A 86 1.47 7.62 20.72
CA VAL A 86 1.57 6.56 21.72
C VAL A 86 1.38 7.22 23.09
N ARG A 87 0.11 7.60 23.39
CA ARG A 87 -0.54 7.10 24.62
C ARG A 87 -0.02 5.67 24.74
N PRO A 88 0.64 5.27 25.84
CA PRO A 88 1.38 4.01 25.95
C PRO A 88 0.65 2.94 25.16
N LYS A 89 1.15 2.69 23.94
CA LYS A 89 0.56 1.92 22.85
C LYS A 89 -0.94 1.74 23.06
N GLU A 90 -1.83 2.75 22.88
CA GLU A 90 -3.28 2.72 23.25
C GLU A 90 -3.63 1.30 23.56
N GLU A 91 -3.42 0.94 24.84
CA GLU A 91 -3.35 -0.47 25.18
C GLU A 91 -4.66 -1.01 24.61
N ASN A 92 -4.64 -2.02 23.73
CA ASN A 92 -5.88 -2.52 23.14
C ASN A 92 -6.71 -2.92 24.35
N LEU A 93 -7.56 -2.04 24.86
CA LEU A 93 -8.18 -2.15 26.16
C LEU A 93 -9.61 -2.52 25.86
N CYS A 94 -10.11 -3.45 26.63
CA CYS A 94 -11.54 -3.72 26.62
C CYS A 94 -12.27 -2.46 27.07
N GLU A 95 -13.22 -1.99 26.27
CA GLU A 95 -14.02 -0.80 26.56
C GLU A 95 -14.81 -0.92 27.87
N GLU A 96 -15.18 -2.14 28.25
CA GLU A 96 -15.98 -2.41 29.45
C GLU A 96 -15.14 -2.56 30.73
N HIS A 97 -13.90 -3.05 30.59
CA HIS A 97 -13.09 -3.50 31.73
C HIS A 97 -11.79 -2.72 31.89
N GLU A 98 -11.43 -1.88 30.91
CA GLU A 98 -10.15 -1.16 30.86
C GLU A 98 -8.92 -2.08 30.97
N GLU A 99 -9.10 -3.35 30.58
CA GLU A 99 -8.09 -4.41 30.65
C GLU A 99 -7.54 -4.77 29.28
N LYS A 100 -6.27 -5.18 29.22
CA LYS A 100 -5.61 -5.51 27.95
C LYS A 100 -6.29 -6.67 27.23
N LEU A 101 -6.68 -6.44 25.99
CA LEU A 101 -7.10 -7.42 24.99
C LEU A 101 -5.88 -8.24 24.57
N LYS A 102 -5.78 -9.44 25.12
CA LYS A 102 -4.69 -10.41 24.88
C LYS A 102 -5.20 -11.76 24.36
N LEU A 103 -6.51 -11.92 24.35
CA LEU A 103 -7.20 -13.15 24.00
C LEU A 103 -8.06 -12.91 22.76
N PHE A 104 -8.38 -13.97 22.04
CA PHE A 104 -9.25 -13.97 20.87
C PHE A 104 -10.32 -15.03 21.07
N CYS A 105 -11.59 -14.62 20.99
CA CYS A 105 -12.72 -15.54 20.98
C CYS A 105 -12.99 -15.97 19.54
N GLU A 106 -12.96 -17.28 19.30
CA GLU A 106 -13.14 -17.84 17.97
C GLU A 106 -14.58 -17.71 17.47
N GLU A 107 -15.57 -17.87 18.35
CA GLU A 107 -16.99 -17.80 17.98
C GLU A 107 -17.42 -16.36 17.65
N ASP A 108 -16.99 -15.39 18.46
CA ASP A 108 -17.30 -13.97 18.25
C ASP A 108 -16.35 -13.27 17.27
N GLN A 109 -15.26 -13.95 16.86
CA GLN A 109 -14.24 -13.43 15.94
C GLN A 109 -13.66 -12.07 16.38
N ARG A 110 -13.43 -11.89 17.68
CA ARG A 110 -12.96 -10.62 18.26
C ARG A 110 -11.93 -10.81 19.37
N ALA A 111 -11.09 -9.80 19.53
CA ALA A 111 -10.17 -9.73 20.66
C ALA A 111 -10.93 -9.38 21.95
N ILE A 112 -10.62 -10.10 23.04
CA ILE A 112 -11.24 -9.93 24.36
C ILE A 112 -10.17 -9.83 25.46
N CYS A 113 -10.55 -9.29 26.62
CA CYS A 113 -9.67 -9.26 27.80
C CYS A 113 -9.92 -10.48 28.70
N VAL A 114 -9.05 -10.65 29.70
CA VAL A 114 -9.13 -11.76 30.68
C VAL A 114 -10.40 -11.73 31.54
N VAL A 115 -11.06 -10.57 31.66
CA VAL A 115 -12.33 -10.45 32.39
C VAL A 115 -13.48 -10.89 31.50
N CYS A 116 -13.50 -10.48 30.23
CA CYS A 116 -14.47 -10.94 29.23
C CYS A 116 -14.44 -12.46 29.09
N ASP A 117 -13.26 -13.08 29.04
CA ASP A 117 -13.10 -14.55 28.96
C ASP A 117 -13.87 -15.30 30.07
N ARG A 118 -13.90 -14.73 31.29
CA ARG A 118 -14.63 -15.30 32.43
C ARG A 118 -16.10 -14.88 32.50
N SER A 119 -16.53 -13.96 31.65
CA SER A 119 -17.91 -13.46 31.62
C SER A 119 -18.88 -14.54 31.15
N ARG A 120 -20.17 -14.34 31.39
CA ARG A 120 -21.20 -15.27 30.90
C ARG A 120 -21.25 -15.35 29.38
N ASP A 121 -20.80 -14.30 28.71
CA ASP A 121 -20.87 -14.16 27.26
C ASP A 121 -19.79 -14.98 26.56
N HIS A 122 -18.66 -15.24 27.21
CA HIS A 122 -17.52 -15.98 26.62
C HIS A 122 -17.08 -17.24 27.38
N ARG A 123 -17.61 -17.51 28.58
CA ARG A 123 -17.17 -18.66 29.40
C ARG A 123 -17.26 -20.04 28.73
N SER A 124 -18.07 -20.16 27.68
CA SER A 124 -18.29 -21.41 26.92
C SER A 124 -17.72 -21.34 25.51
N HIS A 125 -17.07 -20.24 25.15
CA HIS A 125 -16.44 -20.04 23.86
C HIS A 125 -15.00 -20.52 23.89
N THR A 126 -14.49 -20.85 22.72
CA THR A 126 -13.09 -21.19 22.53
C THR A 126 -12.30 -19.88 22.48
N VAL A 127 -11.43 -19.72 23.47
CA VAL A 127 -10.62 -18.52 23.63
C VAL A 127 -9.15 -18.92 23.61
N ILE A 128 -8.41 -18.32 22.69
CA ILE A 128 -6.98 -18.56 22.49
C ILE A 128 -6.18 -17.26 22.61
N PRO A 129 -4.87 -17.30 22.89
CA PRO A 129 -4.02 -16.13 22.80
C PRO A 129 -4.07 -15.49 21.39
N ILE A 130 -3.99 -14.16 21.33
CA ILE A 130 -4.02 -13.43 20.05
C ILE A 130 -2.88 -13.88 19.12
N GLU A 131 -1.71 -14.19 19.67
CA GLU A 131 -0.56 -14.64 18.88
C GLU A 131 -0.83 -15.97 18.15
N GLU A 132 -1.59 -16.88 18.79
CA GLU A 132 -1.98 -18.17 18.20
C GLU A 132 -3.02 -17.95 17.09
N ALA A 133 -4.04 -17.13 17.37
CA ALA A 133 -5.03 -16.76 16.35
C ALA A 133 -4.36 -16.14 15.11
N VAL A 134 -3.42 -15.22 15.31
CA VAL A 134 -2.66 -14.58 14.22
C VAL A 134 -1.90 -15.62 13.38
N GLN A 135 -1.29 -16.61 14.02
CA GLN A 135 -0.58 -17.66 13.31
C GLN A 135 -1.54 -18.51 12.47
N GLU A 136 -2.67 -18.93 13.03
CA GLU A 136 -3.67 -19.69 12.28
C GLU A 136 -4.23 -18.93 11.08
N TYR A 137 -4.58 -17.65 11.24
CA TYR A 137 -5.09 -16.85 10.13
C TYR A 137 -4.03 -16.65 9.06
N LYS A 138 -2.76 -16.47 9.42
CA LYS A 138 -1.66 -16.41 8.44
C LYS A 138 -1.56 -17.70 7.63
N GLU A 139 -1.68 -18.85 8.27
CA GLU A 139 -1.64 -20.15 7.60
C GLU A 139 -2.85 -20.35 6.69
N LYS A 140 -4.07 -20.05 7.17
CA LYS A 140 -5.31 -20.08 6.38
C LYS A 140 -5.20 -19.18 5.15
N LEU A 141 -4.73 -17.94 5.33
CA LEU A 141 -4.52 -16.99 4.22
C LEU A 141 -3.47 -17.49 3.23
N LYS A 142 -2.34 -18.02 3.71
CA LYS A 142 -1.29 -18.58 2.85
C LYS A 142 -1.80 -19.74 2.02
N MET A 143 -2.57 -20.65 2.62
CA MET A 143 -3.20 -21.78 1.93
C MET A 143 -4.11 -21.33 0.78
N HIS A 144 -4.83 -20.22 0.92
CA HIS A 144 -5.66 -19.67 -0.16
C HIS A 144 -4.87 -18.85 -1.18
N LEU A 145 -3.82 -18.13 -0.74
CA LEU A 145 -3.00 -17.28 -1.60
C LEU A 145 -2.11 -18.06 -2.55
N GLU A 146 -1.55 -19.20 -2.14
CA GLU A 146 -0.62 -19.96 -2.98
C GLU A 146 -1.28 -20.53 -4.26
N PRO A 147 -2.47 -21.17 -4.20
CA PRO A 147 -3.17 -21.60 -5.41
C PRO A 147 -3.51 -20.44 -6.35
N LEU A 148 -4.00 -19.31 -5.82
CA LEU A 148 -4.34 -18.15 -6.63
C LEU A 148 -3.13 -17.57 -7.37
N LYS A 149 -1.95 -17.56 -6.73
CA LYS A 149 -0.70 -17.15 -7.38
C LYS A 149 -0.33 -18.09 -8.51
N LYS A 150 -0.45 -19.39 -8.28
CA LYS A 150 -0.17 -20.40 -9.30
C LYS A 150 -1.12 -20.28 -10.50
N ASP A 151 -2.41 -20.11 -10.25
CA ASP A 151 -3.41 -19.93 -11.31
C ASP A 151 -3.10 -18.68 -12.14
N LEU A 152 -2.70 -17.58 -11.49
CA LEU A 152 -2.27 -16.36 -12.19
C LEU A 152 -1.03 -16.61 -13.06
N GLU A 153 -0.02 -17.31 -12.55
CA GLU A 153 1.18 -17.66 -13.32
C GLU A 153 0.85 -18.54 -14.53
N ASP A 154 -0.04 -19.50 -14.38
CA ASP A 154 -0.42 -20.41 -15.46
C ASP A 154 -1.25 -19.69 -16.53
N LEU A 155 -2.14 -18.76 -16.13
CA LEU A 155 -2.84 -17.88 -17.07
C LEU A 155 -1.87 -16.99 -17.85
N LEU A 156 -0.86 -16.41 -17.21
CA LEU A 156 0.15 -15.59 -17.87
C LEU A 156 0.99 -16.39 -18.88
N LYS A 157 1.32 -17.64 -18.57
CA LYS A 157 2.00 -18.54 -19.51
C LYS A 157 1.11 -18.88 -20.70
N PHE A 158 -0.18 -19.12 -20.45
CA PHE A 158 -1.15 -19.40 -21.51
C PHE A 158 -1.27 -18.22 -22.46
N THR A 159 -1.45 -17.00 -21.95
CA THR A 159 -1.55 -15.79 -22.79
C THR A 159 -0.29 -15.56 -23.61
N SER A 160 0.91 -15.70 -23.02
CA SER A 160 2.17 -15.57 -23.76
C SER A 160 2.33 -16.63 -24.86
N THR A 161 1.82 -17.85 -24.62
CA THR A 161 1.87 -18.93 -25.61
C THR A 161 0.93 -18.64 -26.78
N GLU A 162 -0.29 -18.17 -26.50
CA GLU A 162 -1.24 -17.78 -27.54
C GLU A 162 -0.73 -16.57 -28.34
N GLU A 163 -0.11 -15.58 -27.70
CA GLU A 163 0.55 -14.45 -28.37
C GLU A 163 1.66 -14.91 -29.33
N LYS A 164 2.51 -15.86 -28.90
CA LYS A 164 3.55 -16.43 -29.77
C LYS A 164 2.98 -17.19 -30.96
N LYS A 165 1.95 -18.01 -30.75
CA LYS A 165 1.27 -18.72 -31.85
C LYS A 165 0.65 -17.74 -32.86
N PHE A 166 0.04 -16.68 -32.37
CA PHE A 166 -0.52 -15.63 -33.22
C PHE A 166 0.57 -14.93 -34.04
N GLU A 167 1.71 -14.63 -33.42
CA GLU A 167 2.86 -14.02 -34.09
C GLU A 167 3.49 -14.96 -35.14
N GLU A 168 3.63 -16.25 -34.86
CA GLU A 168 4.10 -17.25 -35.82
C GLU A 168 3.16 -17.37 -37.03
N LEU A 169 1.84 -17.41 -36.79
CA LEU A 169 0.84 -17.40 -37.88
C LEU A 169 0.93 -16.13 -38.72
N ARG A 170 1.15 -14.98 -38.08
CA ARG A 170 1.32 -13.68 -38.74
C ARG A 170 2.54 -13.67 -39.68
N VAL A 171 3.68 -14.18 -39.22
CA VAL A 171 4.91 -14.31 -40.02
C VAL A 171 4.72 -15.28 -41.18
N ASN A 172 4.10 -16.44 -40.94
CA ASN A 172 3.87 -17.44 -41.99
C ASN A 172 2.96 -16.92 -43.12
N LEU A 173 1.92 -16.15 -42.79
CA LEU A 173 1.06 -15.50 -43.78
C LEU A 173 1.82 -14.45 -44.59
N PHE A 174 2.69 -13.67 -43.95
CA PHE A 174 3.52 -12.66 -44.61
C PHE A 174 4.51 -13.30 -45.60
N CYS A 175 5.25 -14.34 -45.19
CA CYS A 175 6.19 -15.04 -46.07
C CYS A 175 5.51 -15.76 -47.24
N SER A 176 4.27 -16.23 -47.05
CA SER A 176 3.49 -16.87 -48.11
C SER A 176 3.03 -15.86 -49.17
N SER A 177 2.73 -14.63 -48.76
CA SER A 177 2.35 -13.54 -49.68
C SER A 177 3.52 -12.98 -50.50
N GLU A 178 4.76 -13.03 -50.00
CA GLU A 178 5.95 -12.59 -50.75
C GLU A 178 6.39 -13.60 -51.82
N LEU A 179 6.15 -14.90 -51.61
CA LEU A 179 6.46 -15.95 -52.59
C LEU A 179 5.53 -15.93 -53.81
N GLU A 180 4.30 -15.42 -53.66
CA GLU A 180 3.37 -15.23 -54.78
C GLU A 180 3.74 -14.03 -55.69
N TYR A 181 4.59 -13.10 -55.23
CA TYR A 181 5.08 -11.96 -56.02
C TYR A 181 6.42 -12.20 -56.73
N MET A 182 7.05 -13.37 -56.53
CA MET A 182 8.34 -13.75 -57.13
C MET A 182 8.26 -14.84 -58.22
N ASN A 183 7.05 -15.26 -58.62
CA ASN A 183 6.77 -16.14 -59.77
C ASN A 183 5.92 -15.42 -60.82
#